data_AF-A0A933Y2P5-F1
#
_entry.id   AF-A0A933Y2P5-F1
#
_cell.length_a   1.000
_cell.length_b   1.000
_cell.length_c   1.000
_cell.angle_alpha   90.00
_cell.angle_beta   90.00
_cell.angle_gamma   90.00
#
_symmetry.space_group_name_H-M   'P 1'
#
loop_
_entity.id
_entity.type
_entity.pdbx_description
1 polymer ?
#
loop_
_entity_poly.entity_id
_entity_poly.type
_entity_poly.pdbx_seq_one_letter_code
_entity_poly.pdbx_strand_id
1 'polypeptide(L)'
;MYTPDEKSAYKLLYGEGFRAPNASELDYNVGSIANVPDLEPERMSSLEAVVERAFDSGWRASASLFHYDVEDLIVRGPDPVTAELLYRNVGDVVGDGVELELERRFERGRRVRLSHALQYVRDDDTGERAVNSPRNVTQFLAETPVFTDGLLAGAECIYVGSRATFGGDMAPGYVLTNLALRAPRLAPGIELALIARNLFDVRYYDPVGPELVQDALEQDGFSLALRLTVGR
;
A
#
# COMPACT_ATOMS: atom_id res chain seq x y z
N MET A 1 6.71 -25.55 3.32
CA MET A 1 5.24 -25.52 3.28
C MET A 1 4.70 -26.83 3.82
N TYR A 2 3.65 -26.79 4.65
CA TYR A 2 2.99 -27.93 5.25
C TYR A 2 1.47 -27.80 5.09
N THR A 3 0.81 -28.88 4.65
CA THR A 3 -0.64 -28.91 4.37
C THR A 3 -1.24 -30.15 5.05
N PRO A 4 -1.78 -30.03 6.27
CA PRO A 4 -2.34 -31.18 7.00
C PRO A 4 -3.66 -31.70 6.40
N ASP A 5 -4.37 -30.86 5.66
CA ASP A 5 -5.60 -31.18 4.94
C ASP A 5 -5.73 -30.32 3.67
N GLU A 6 -6.74 -30.60 2.84
CA GLU A 6 -6.99 -29.86 1.59
C GLU A 6 -7.43 -28.40 1.80
N LYS A 7 -7.72 -28.00 3.05
CA LYS A 7 -8.27 -26.70 3.42
C LYS A 7 -7.27 -25.81 4.15
N SER A 8 -6.05 -26.29 4.42
CA SER A 8 -5.09 -25.57 5.25
C SER A 8 -3.69 -25.60 4.69
N ALA A 9 -3.00 -24.46 4.80
CA ALA A 9 -1.60 -24.36 4.50
C ALA A 9 -0.87 -23.56 5.58
N TYR A 10 0.30 -24.05 5.95
CA TYR A 10 1.26 -23.39 6.82
C TYR A 10 2.55 -23.19 6.02
N LYS A 11 3.04 -21.96 5.97
CA LYS A 11 4.23 -21.59 5.21
C LYS A 11 5.20 -20.85 6.13
N LEU A 12 6.49 -21.12 5.95
CA LEU A 12 7.57 -20.31 6.47
C LEU A 12 8.40 -19.94 5.24
N LEU A 13 8.56 -18.65 5.01
CA LEU A 13 9.16 -18.07 3.82
C LEU A 13 10.35 -17.22 4.27
N TYR A 14 11.50 -17.43 3.62
CA TYR A 14 12.65 -16.55 3.73
C TYR A 14 12.94 -16.00 2.33
N GLY A 15 13.18 -14.70 2.23
CA GLY A 15 13.41 -14.02 0.97
C GLY A 15 14.46 -12.94 1.10
N GLU A 16 15.26 -12.77 0.06
CA GLU A 16 16.25 -11.71 -0.07
C GLU A 16 16.00 -10.95 -1.38
N GLY A 17 16.30 -9.66 -1.38
CA GLY A 17 16.17 -8.78 -2.52
C GLY A 17 17.19 -7.66 -2.50
N PHE A 18 17.32 -6.96 -3.63
CA PHE A 18 18.13 -5.76 -3.69
C PHE A 18 17.56 -4.77 -4.70
N ARG A 19 17.91 -3.49 -4.53
CA ARG A 19 17.63 -2.43 -5.49
C ARG A 19 18.93 -1.71 -5.85
N ALA A 20 19.32 -1.82 -7.11
CA ALA A 20 20.44 -1.03 -7.61
C ALA A 20 20.08 0.47 -7.65
N PRO A 21 21.06 1.38 -7.50
CA PRO A 21 20.86 2.80 -7.72
C PRO A 21 20.31 3.06 -9.14
N ASN A 22 19.33 3.96 -9.24
CA ASN A 22 18.74 4.34 -10.52
C ASN A 22 19.54 5.47 -11.19
N ALA A 23 19.31 5.69 -12.49
CA ALA A 23 20.04 6.71 -13.27
C ALA A 23 19.88 8.12 -12.69
N SER A 24 18.72 8.48 -12.14
CA SER A 24 18.53 9.79 -11.51
C SER A 24 19.37 9.91 -10.22
N GLU A 25 19.46 8.87 -9.40
CA GLU A 25 20.29 8.88 -8.18
C GLU A 25 21.79 9.00 -8.50
N LEU A 26 22.24 8.38 -9.59
CA LEU A 26 23.62 8.46 -10.07
C LEU A 26 23.92 9.82 -10.73
N ASP A 27 23.07 10.28 -11.64
CA ASP A 27 23.31 11.47 -12.46
C ASP A 27 23.06 12.79 -11.69
N TYR A 28 22.16 12.80 -10.71
CA TYR A 28 21.84 13.99 -9.93
C TYR A 28 23.02 14.48 -9.09
N ASN A 29 23.92 13.58 -8.71
CA ASN A 29 25.14 13.91 -7.98
C ASN A 29 26.25 14.50 -8.88
N VAL A 30 26.10 14.51 -10.22
CA VAL A 30 27.17 14.84 -11.20
C VAL A 30 27.25 16.35 -11.52
N GLY A 31 26.32 17.17 -11.05
CA GLY A 31 26.36 18.63 -11.25
C GLY A 31 27.29 19.34 -10.26
N SER A 32 28.38 19.97 -10.74
CA SER A 32 29.36 20.81 -9.99
C SER A 32 30.01 20.23 -8.71
N ILE A 33 29.67 19.00 -8.33
CA ILE A 33 30.08 18.38 -7.07
C ILE A 33 31.32 17.52 -7.29
N ALA A 34 32.39 17.81 -6.54
CA ALA A 34 33.69 17.14 -6.68
C ALA A 34 33.71 15.71 -6.10
N ASN A 35 32.68 15.31 -5.35
CA ASN A 35 32.60 14.03 -4.62
C ASN A 35 31.23 13.38 -4.85
N VAL A 36 31.06 12.68 -5.97
CA VAL A 36 29.89 11.82 -6.18
C VAL A 36 30.02 10.62 -5.22
N PRO A 37 29.09 10.39 -4.28
CA PRO A 37 29.10 9.20 -3.44
C PRO A 37 29.01 7.94 -4.31
N ASP A 38 29.84 6.94 -4.02
CA ASP A 38 29.71 5.62 -4.64
C ASP A 38 28.50 4.93 -4.00
N LEU A 39 27.39 4.88 -4.74
CA LEU A 39 26.14 4.33 -4.24
C LEU A 39 26.15 2.80 -4.36
N GLU A 40 25.94 2.13 -3.25
CA GLU A 40 25.77 0.69 -3.19
C GLU A 40 24.29 0.31 -3.40
N PRO A 41 23.99 -0.92 -3.86
CA PRO A 41 22.60 -1.39 -3.90
C PRO A 41 22.01 -1.53 -2.51
N GLU A 42 20.77 -1.05 -2.32
CA GLU A 42 19.96 -1.35 -1.14
C GLU A 42 19.72 -2.85 -1.08
N ARG A 43 19.74 -3.45 0.12
CA ARG A 43 19.51 -4.89 0.32
C ARG A 43 18.33 -5.10 1.26
N MET A 44 17.60 -6.18 1.04
CA MET A 44 16.47 -6.54 1.88
C MET A 44 16.54 -8.03 2.23
N SER A 45 16.25 -8.36 3.48
CA SER A 45 15.93 -9.73 3.89
C SER A 45 14.58 -9.77 4.60
N SER A 46 13.90 -10.90 4.54
CA SER A 46 12.59 -11.06 5.18
C SER A 46 12.36 -12.49 5.64
N LEU A 47 11.64 -12.62 6.75
CA LEU A 47 11.13 -13.87 7.28
C LEU A 47 9.63 -13.75 7.52
N GLU A 48 8.83 -14.63 6.93
CA GLU A 48 7.37 -14.59 7.04
C GLU A 48 6.79 -15.97 7.36
N ALA A 49 5.94 -16.01 8.39
CA ALA A 49 5.13 -17.18 8.73
C ALA A 49 3.67 -16.94 8.32
N VAL A 50 3.11 -17.83 7.49
CA VAL A 50 1.76 -17.69 6.92
C VAL A 50 0.88 -18.88 7.29
N VAL A 51 -0.37 -18.59 7.66
CA VAL A 51 -1.44 -19.56 7.83
C VAL A 51 -2.59 -19.21 6.90
N GLU A 52 -3.07 -20.20 6.14
CA GLU A 52 -4.24 -20.08 5.27
C GLU A 52 -5.26 -21.16 5.65
N ARG A 53 -6.55 -20.80 5.72
CA ARG A 53 -7.63 -21.74 6.01
C ARG A 53 -8.87 -21.44 5.18
N ALA A 54 -9.37 -22.46 4.48
CA ALA A 54 -10.69 -22.48 3.88
C ALA A 54 -11.70 -23.19 4.80
N PHE A 55 -12.94 -22.68 4.84
CA PHE A 55 -14.03 -23.23 5.65
C PHE A 55 -15.17 -23.72 4.75
N ASP A 56 -15.89 -24.75 5.19
CA ASP A 56 -17.07 -25.29 4.46
C ASP A 56 -18.19 -24.27 4.26
N SER A 57 -18.22 -23.23 5.09
CA SER A 57 -19.13 -22.09 4.96
C SER A 57 -18.84 -21.18 3.75
N GLY A 58 -17.73 -21.43 3.02
CA GLY A 58 -17.28 -20.61 1.89
C GLY A 58 -16.38 -19.44 2.27
N TRP A 59 -16.07 -19.29 3.56
CA TRP A 59 -15.06 -18.33 4.03
C TRP A 59 -13.66 -18.84 3.74
N ARG A 60 -12.74 -17.91 3.46
CA ARG A 60 -11.30 -18.12 3.40
C ARG A 60 -10.63 -17.07 4.26
N ALA A 61 -9.73 -17.49 5.12
CA ALA A 61 -8.95 -16.60 5.96
C ALA A 61 -7.46 -16.86 5.74
N SER A 62 -6.66 -15.80 5.81
CA SER A 62 -5.22 -15.89 5.92
C SER A 62 -4.69 -14.94 6.98
N ALA A 63 -3.58 -15.33 7.58
CA ALA A 63 -2.83 -14.50 8.51
C ALA A 63 -1.33 -14.68 8.22
N SER A 64 -0.58 -13.59 8.25
CA SER A 64 0.87 -13.63 8.23
C SER A 64 1.47 -12.84 9.38
N LEU A 65 2.62 -13.30 9.87
CA LEU A 65 3.52 -12.58 10.75
C LEU A 65 4.83 -12.44 9.99
N PHE A 66 5.30 -11.21 9.81
CA PHE A 66 6.49 -10.92 9.05
C PHE A 66 7.45 -10.03 9.83
N HIS A 67 8.72 -10.21 9.49
CA HIS A 67 9.84 -9.37 9.87
C HIS A 67 10.67 -9.13 8.62
N TYR A 68 11.11 -7.89 8.41
CA TYR A 68 12.04 -7.55 7.34
C TYR A 68 13.04 -6.50 7.80
N ASP A 69 14.21 -6.55 7.17
CA ASP A 69 15.30 -5.60 7.35
C ASP A 69 15.69 -5.09 5.96
N VAL A 70 15.87 -3.78 5.84
CA VAL A 70 16.40 -3.12 4.64
C VAL A 70 17.67 -2.39 5.04
N GLU A 71 18.77 -2.75 4.40
CA GLU A 71 20.10 -2.20 4.64
C GLU A 71 20.51 -1.28 3.48
N ASP A 72 21.38 -0.31 3.79
CA ASP A 72 21.99 0.60 2.82
C ASP A 72 20.96 1.46 2.04
N LEU A 73 19.91 1.96 2.69
CA LEU A 73 18.87 2.76 2.02
C LEU A 73 19.45 3.97 1.29
N ILE A 74 19.10 4.15 0.02
CA ILE A 74 19.54 5.31 -0.77
C ILE A 74 18.56 6.45 -0.50
N VAL A 75 18.95 7.39 0.35
CA VAL A 75 18.14 8.56 0.71
C VAL A 75 18.79 9.84 0.18
N ARG A 76 17.96 10.80 -0.19
CA ARG A 76 18.41 12.16 -0.52
C ARG A 76 18.46 13.02 0.74
N GLY A 77 19.62 13.56 1.05
CA GLY A 77 19.82 14.42 2.21
C GLY A 77 20.91 15.47 2.00
N PRO A 78 20.99 16.49 2.87
CA PRO A 78 22.01 17.52 2.76
C PRO A 78 23.40 16.95 3.06
N ASP A 79 24.36 17.30 2.21
CA ASP A 79 25.79 17.07 2.44
C ASP A 79 26.23 17.87 3.69
N PRO A 80 26.86 17.25 4.70
CA PRO A 80 27.25 17.93 5.94
C PRO A 80 28.36 18.98 5.73
N VAL A 81 29.02 18.99 4.57
CA VAL A 81 30.08 19.94 4.20
C VAL A 81 29.54 21.02 3.26
N THR A 82 28.80 20.66 2.21
CA THR A 82 28.33 21.60 1.17
C THR A 82 26.88 22.06 1.34
N ALA A 83 26.10 21.38 2.20
CA ALA A 83 24.66 21.55 2.37
C ALA A 83 23.81 21.28 1.09
N GLU A 84 24.41 20.73 0.05
CA GLU A 84 23.71 20.33 -1.18
C GLU A 84 22.96 19.02 -0.97
N LEU A 85 21.81 18.85 -1.63
CA LEU A 85 21.04 17.61 -1.55
C LEU A 85 21.68 16.53 -2.44
N LEU A 86 22.29 15.54 -1.79
CA LEU A 86 22.94 14.39 -2.43
C LEU A 86 22.23 13.09 -2.05
N TYR A 87 22.28 12.11 -2.96
CA TYR A 87 21.90 10.73 -2.63
C TYR A 87 23.05 10.01 -1.95
N ARG A 88 22.73 9.25 -0.90
CA ARG A 88 23.69 8.42 -0.14
C ARG A 88 23.00 7.18 0.41
N ASN A 89 23.75 6.09 0.54
CA ASN A 89 23.35 4.96 1.38
C ASN A 89 23.41 5.42 2.84
N VAL A 90 22.24 5.61 3.45
CA VAL A 90 22.08 6.01 4.84
C VAL A 90 20.91 5.26 5.47
N GLY A 91 21.16 4.74 6.67
CA GLY A 91 20.16 4.16 7.53
C GLY A 91 19.72 2.77 7.10
N ASP A 92 19.42 1.98 8.13
CA ASP A 92 18.79 0.69 8.00
C ASP A 92 17.35 0.81 8.51
N VAL A 93 16.42 0.08 7.90
CA VAL A 93 15.01 0.09 8.31
C VAL A 93 14.56 -1.32 8.63
N VAL A 94 13.97 -1.46 9.81
CA VAL A 94 13.37 -2.71 10.28
C VAL A 94 11.87 -2.57 10.34
N GLY A 95 11.16 -3.59 9.86
CA GLY A 95 9.71 -3.67 9.87
C GLY A 95 9.20 -4.98 10.43
N ASP A 96 8.33 -4.87 11.43
CA ASP A 96 7.56 -5.99 11.98
C ASP A 96 6.08 -5.79 11.71
N GLY A 97 5.36 -6.86 11.40
CA GLY A 97 3.93 -6.73 11.25
C GLY A 97 3.14 -8.01 11.13
N VAL A 98 1.83 -7.82 11.12
CA VAL A 98 0.81 -8.85 10.95
C VAL A 98 -0.15 -8.41 9.86
N GLU A 99 -0.45 -9.31 8.94
CA GLU A 99 -1.52 -9.13 7.97
C GLU A 99 -2.63 -10.15 8.21
N LEU A 100 -3.87 -9.71 8.08
CA LEU A 100 -5.06 -10.53 8.19
C LEU A 100 -5.94 -10.31 6.97
N GLU A 101 -6.42 -11.40 6.38
CA GLU A 101 -7.40 -11.34 5.31
C GLU A 101 -8.54 -12.33 5.56
N LEU A 102 -9.76 -11.88 5.24
CA LEU A 102 -10.97 -12.68 5.28
C LEU A 102 -11.80 -12.40 4.03
N GLU A 103 -12.06 -13.43 3.22
CA GLU A 103 -12.91 -13.35 2.03
C GLU A 103 -14.05 -14.37 2.10
N ARG A 104 -15.21 -14.01 1.55
CA ARG A 104 -16.25 -14.96 1.19
C ARG A 104 -16.90 -14.62 -0.14
N ARG A 105 -17.10 -15.66 -0.95
CA ARG A 105 -17.98 -15.62 -2.12
C ARG A 105 -19.26 -16.35 -1.76
N PHE A 106 -20.38 -15.65 -1.85
CA PHE A 106 -21.70 -16.23 -1.60
C PHE A 106 -22.33 -16.68 -2.92
N GLU A 107 -23.42 -17.42 -2.80
CA GLU A 107 -24.31 -17.67 -3.92
C GLU A 107 -24.79 -16.36 -4.56
N ARG A 108 -25.10 -16.45 -5.86
CA ARG A 108 -25.57 -15.34 -6.70
C ARG A 108 -24.56 -14.21 -6.84
N GLY A 109 -23.26 -14.53 -6.87
CA GLY A 109 -22.20 -13.59 -7.28
C GLY A 109 -21.84 -12.50 -6.26
N ARG A 110 -22.33 -12.59 -5.01
CA ARG A 110 -21.95 -11.64 -3.95
C ARG A 110 -20.58 -11.99 -3.40
N ARG A 111 -19.77 -10.97 -3.09
CA ARG A 111 -18.43 -11.13 -2.52
C ARG A 111 -18.21 -10.11 -1.42
N VAL A 112 -17.56 -10.54 -0.34
CA VAL A 112 -17.00 -9.63 0.66
C VAL A 112 -15.54 -9.98 0.91
N ARG A 113 -14.71 -8.97 1.13
CA ARG A 113 -13.31 -9.11 1.52
C ARG A 113 -12.99 -8.07 2.59
N LEU A 114 -12.26 -8.48 3.61
CA LEU A 114 -11.68 -7.62 4.62
C LEU A 114 -10.19 -7.93 4.71
N SER A 115 -9.36 -6.92 4.60
CA SER A 115 -7.92 -7.00 4.76
C SER A 115 -7.47 -5.98 5.80
N HIS A 116 -6.57 -6.36 6.70
CA HIS A 116 -6.01 -5.49 7.71
C HIS A 116 -4.51 -5.76 7.86
N ALA A 117 -3.71 -4.70 7.74
CA ALA A 117 -2.28 -4.73 8.00
C ALA A 117 -1.98 -3.87 9.23
N LEU A 118 -1.30 -4.48 10.21
CA LEU A 118 -0.71 -3.81 11.36
C LEU A 118 0.80 -3.93 11.24
N GLN A 119 1.50 -2.80 11.10
CA GLN A 119 2.95 -2.78 10.95
C GLN A 119 3.59 -1.73 11.84
N TYR A 120 4.84 -1.98 12.20
CA TYR A 120 5.71 -1.03 12.87
C TYR A 120 7.03 -0.99 12.12
N VAL A 121 7.32 0.16 11.53
CA VAL A 121 8.53 0.38 10.72
C VAL A 121 9.33 1.48 11.40
N ARG A 122 10.62 1.22 11.60
CA ARG A 122 11.55 2.13 12.25
C ARG A 122 12.90 2.16 11.54
N ASP A 123 13.59 3.27 11.68
CA ASP A 123 15.02 3.36 11.46
C ASP A 123 15.74 2.55 12.56
N ASP A 124 16.70 1.71 12.18
CA ASP A 124 17.37 0.77 13.10
C ASP A 124 18.38 1.48 14.01
N ASP A 125 19.08 2.48 13.47
CA ASP A 125 20.10 3.25 14.19
C ASP A 125 19.49 4.12 15.30
N THR A 126 18.40 4.81 14.98
CA THR A 126 17.77 5.80 15.85
C THR A 126 16.56 5.25 16.61
N GLY A 127 15.96 4.17 16.13
CA GLY A 127 14.71 3.63 16.63
C GLY A 127 13.48 4.50 16.31
N GLU A 128 13.67 5.59 15.55
CA GLU A 128 12.61 6.51 15.18
C GLU A 128 11.66 5.86 14.17
N ARG A 129 10.39 6.25 14.24
CA ARG A 129 9.37 5.70 13.34
C ARG A 129 9.62 6.20 11.92
N ALA A 130 9.59 5.29 10.96
CA ALA A 130 9.70 5.66 9.55
C ALA A 130 8.59 6.64 9.13
N VAL A 131 9.00 7.69 8.43
CA VAL A 131 8.09 8.67 7.83
C VAL A 131 7.18 7.99 6.80
N ASN A 132 5.98 8.53 6.63
CA ASN A 132 4.97 8.03 5.68
C ASN A 132 4.63 6.52 5.82
N SER A 133 4.93 5.88 6.96
CA SER A 133 4.61 4.48 7.22
C SER A 133 3.37 4.35 8.12
N PRO A 134 2.17 4.02 7.59
CA PRO A 134 0.96 3.88 8.39
C PRO A 134 1.03 2.59 9.21
N ARG A 135 0.79 2.70 10.52
CA ARG A 135 0.75 1.50 11.38
C ARG A 135 -0.43 0.60 11.08
N ASN A 136 -1.53 1.16 10.61
CA ASN A 136 -2.77 0.42 10.39
C ASN A 136 -3.28 0.76 9.00
N VAL A 137 -3.54 -0.26 8.19
CA VAL A 137 -4.27 -0.12 6.92
C VAL A 137 -5.38 -1.16 6.93
N THR A 138 -6.62 -0.73 6.69
CA THR A 138 -7.76 -1.66 6.58
C THR A 138 -8.49 -1.39 5.29
N GLN A 139 -8.81 -2.45 4.55
CA GLN A 139 -9.66 -2.37 3.38
C GLN A 139 -10.83 -3.33 3.52
N PHE A 140 -12.03 -2.81 3.42
CA PHE A 140 -13.24 -3.59 3.28
C PHE A 140 -13.79 -3.41 1.88
N LEU A 141 -14.15 -4.52 1.22
CA LEU A 141 -14.78 -4.53 -0.09
C LEU A 141 -16.01 -5.42 -0.05
N ALA A 142 -17.12 -4.90 -0.57
CA ALA A 142 -18.34 -5.66 -0.80
C ALA A 142 -18.82 -5.46 -2.23
N GLU A 143 -19.19 -6.54 -2.89
CA GLU A 143 -19.77 -6.54 -4.22
C GLU A 143 -21.04 -7.40 -4.23
N THR A 144 -22.07 -6.90 -4.89
CA THR A 144 -23.32 -7.62 -5.08
C THR A 144 -23.91 -7.32 -6.45
N PRO A 145 -24.43 -8.33 -7.16
CA PRO A 145 -25.39 -8.08 -8.21
C PRO A 145 -26.61 -7.38 -7.63
N VAL A 146 -27.11 -6.37 -8.33
CA VAL A 146 -28.32 -5.61 -8.01
C VAL A 146 -29.26 -5.76 -9.19
N PHE A 147 -30.54 -6.03 -8.93
CA PHE A 147 -31.54 -6.37 -9.95
C PHE A 147 -31.24 -7.67 -10.72
N THR A 148 -32.17 -8.06 -11.61
CA THR A 148 -32.09 -9.32 -12.38
C THR A 148 -31.12 -9.27 -13.56
N ASP A 149 -30.72 -8.07 -14.00
CA ASP A 149 -30.07 -7.88 -15.31
C ASP A 149 -28.54 -7.88 -15.24
N GLY A 150 -27.96 -8.25 -14.10
CA GLY A 150 -26.51 -8.38 -13.93
C GLY A 150 -25.78 -7.06 -13.71
N LEU A 151 -26.48 -5.99 -13.31
CA LEU A 151 -25.86 -4.80 -12.74
C LEU A 151 -25.11 -5.19 -11.46
N LEU A 152 -23.89 -4.71 -11.27
CA LEU A 152 -23.06 -4.96 -10.09
C LEU A 152 -22.90 -3.66 -9.31
N ALA A 153 -23.16 -3.71 -8.01
CA ALA A 153 -22.81 -2.65 -7.08
C ALA A 153 -21.63 -3.08 -6.21
N GLY A 154 -20.64 -2.21 -6.11
CA GLY A 154 -19.47 -2.36 -5.27
C GLY A 154 -19.38 -1.21 -4.27
N ALA A 155 -18.96 -1.54 -3.05
CA ALA A 155 -18.56 -0.58 -2.04
C ALA A 155 -17.17 -0.94 -1.52
N GLU A 156 -16.34 0.06 -1.32
CA GLU A 156 -15.02 -0.05 -0.73
C GLU A 156 -14.88 0.96 0.41
N CYS A 157 -14.36 0.52 1.54
CA CYS A 157 -13.93 1.39 2.62
C CYS A 157 -12.45 1.15 2.90
N ILE A 158 -11.63 2.20 2.84
CA ILE A 158 -10.20 2.14 3.16
C ILE A 158 -9.94 3.02 4.38
N TYR A 159 -9.37 2.46 5.43
CA TYR A 159 -8.79 3.18 6.55
C TYR A 159 -7.27 3.19 6.43
N VAL A 160 -6.66 4.36 6.58
CA VAL A 160 -5.22 4.53 6.72
C VAL A 160 -4.96 5.28 8.03
N GLY A 161 -4.15 4.68 8.89
CA GLY A 161 -3.76 5.29 10.16
C GLY A 161 -2.83 6.48 9.98
N SER A 162 -2.70 7.28 11.04
CA SER A 162 -1.83 8.47 11.05
C SER A 162 -0.37 8.11 10.71
N ARG A 163 0.31 8.99 9.99
CA ARG A 163 1.68 8.80 9.49
C ARG A 163 2.57 9.96 9.93
N ALA A 164 3.81 9.66 10.29
CA ALA A 164 4.80 10.70 10.53
C ALA A 164 5.13 11.41 9.21
N THR A 165 5.31 12.72 9.28
CA THR A 165 5.74 13.58 8.17
C THR A 165 7.24 13.84 8.25
N PHE A 166 7.83 14.33 7.16
CA PHE A 166 9.26 14.61 7.12
C PHE A 166 9.68 15.69 8.14
N GLY A 167 8.91 16.77 8.29
CA GLY A 167 9.17 17.83 9.28
C GLY A 167 8.89 17.45 10.74
N GLY A 168 8.56 16.19 11.04
CA GLY A 168 8.36 15.68 12.40
C GLY A 168 6.92 15.79 12.93
N ASP A 169 6.01 16.38 12.16
CA ASP A 169 4.57 16.39 12.44
C ASP A 169 3.90 15.05 12.10
N MET A 170 2.59 14.94 12.35
CA MET A 170 1.77 13.77 12.06
C MET A 170 0.64 14.10 11.10
N ALA A 171 0.61 13.45 9.93
CA ALA A 171 -0.56 13.45 9.07
C ALA A 171 -1.68 12.60 9.72
N PRO A 172 -2.90 13.12 9.86
CA PRO A 172 -3.99 12.41 10.51
C PRO A 172 -4.41 11.18 9.70
N GLY A 173 -4.90 10.16 10.40
CA GLY A 173 -5.52 9.01 9.76
C GLY A 173 -6.87 9.38 9.15
N TYR A 174 -7.33 8.61 8.17
CA TYR A 174 -8.55 8.89 7.44
C TYR A 174 -9.27 7.60 7.02
N VAL A 175 -10.57 7.73 6.73
CA VAL A 175 -11.39 6.67 6.14
C VAL A 175 -12.00 7.21 4.86
N LEU A 176 -11.78 6.52 3.74
CA LEU A 176 -12.43 6.82 2.47
C LEU A 176 -13.48 5.75 2.17
N THR A 177 -14.62 6.17 1.64
CA THR A 177 -15.65 5.29 1.11
C THR A 177 -15.83 5.55 -0.37
N ASN A 178 -15.73 4.50 -1.18
CA ASN A 178 -15.90 4.54 -2.61
C ASN A 178 -17.08 3.64 -3.00
N LEU A 179 -17.85 4.06 -4.01
CA LEU A 179 -18.95 3.29 -4.57
C LEU A 179 -18.74 3.12 -6.07
N ALA A 180 -19.13 1.95 -6.58
CA ALA A 180 -19.14 1.68 -8.01
C ALA A 180 -20.45 0.99 -8.40
N LEU A 181 -21.03 1.42 -9.52
CA LEU A 181 -22.10 0.72 -10.22
C LEU A 181 -21.57 0.32 -11.59
N ARG A 182 -21.71 -0.95 -11.96
CA ARG A 182 -21.23 -1.50 -13.22
C ARG A 182 -22.34 -2.25 -13.93
N ALA A 183 -22.64 -1.86 -15.16
CA ALA A 183 -23.50 -2.59 -16.08
C ALA A 183 -22.61 -3.26 -17.14
N PRO A 184 -22.13 -4.50 -16.91
CA PRO A 184 -21.22 -5.19 -17.83
C PRO A 184 -21.90 -5.63 -19.14
N ARG A 185 -23.23 -5.54 -19.21
CA ARG A 185 -24.01 -5.92 -20.40
C ARG A 185 -25.14 -4.92 -20.62
N LEU A 186 -24.78 -3.64 -20.73
CA LEU A 186 -25.78 -2.59 -20.96
C LEU A 186 -26.45 -2.74 -22.33
N ALA A 187 -25.65 -3.09 -23.34
CA ALA A 187 -26.08 -3.44 -24.69
C ALA A 187 -25.01 -4.34 -25.36
N PRO A 188 -25.25 -4.95 -26.53
CA PRO A 188 -24.24 -5.74 -27.22
C PRO A 188 -22.94 -4.94 -27.41
N GLY A 189 -21.85 -5.44 -26.82
CA GLY A 189 -20.54 -4.80 -26.86
C GLY A 189 -20.40 -3.55 -25.97
N ILE A 190 -21.39 -3.16 -25.17
CA ILE A 190 -21.33 -1.94 -24.35
C ILE A 190 -21.33 -2.29 -22.86
N GLU A 191 -20.29 -1.82 -22.17
CA GLU A 191 -20.20 -1.83 -20.71
C GLU A 191 -20.16 -0.40 -20.18
N LEU A 192 -20.90 -0.14 -19.09
CA LEU A 192 -20.90 1.14 -18.41
C LEU A 192 -20.51 0.98 -16.94
N ALA A 193 -19.73 1.93 -16.41
CA ALA A 193 -19.44 2.02 -14.99
C ALA A 193 -19.54 3.47 -14.50
N LEU A 194 -20.19 3.66 -13.36
CA LEU A 194 -20.20 4.91 -12.60
C LEU A 194 -19.44 4.67 -11.29
N ILE A 195 -18.47 5.52 -10.98
CA ILE A 195 -17.60 5.38 -9.81
C ILE A 195 -17.63 6.70 -9.04
N ALA A 196 -18.06 6.66 -7.79
CA ALA A 196 -17.98 7.76 -6.84
C ALA A 196 -16.82 7.47 -5.87
N ARG A 197 -15.82 8.35 -5.82
CA ARG A 197 -14.67 8.25 -4.93
C ARG A 197 -14.79 9.28 -3.82
N ASN A 198 -14.30 8.92 -2.64
CA ASN A 198 -14.39 9.79 -1.46
C ASN A 198 -15.84 10.30 -1.26
N LEU A 199 -16.79 9.37 -1.16
CA LEU A 199 -18.24 9.61 -1.17
C LEU A 199 -18.68 10.68 -0.15
N PHE A 200 -17.97 10.77 0.97
CA PHE A 200 -18.28 11.66 2.07
C PHE A 200 -17.46 12.96 2.08
N ASP A 201 -16.71 13.23 1.00
CA ASP A 201 -15.88 14.43 0.84
C ASP A 201 -14.91 14.65 2.01
N VAL A 202 -14.27 13.56 2.45
CA VAL A 202 -13.31 13.59 3.57
C VAL A 202 -12.08 14.35 3.10
N ARG A 203 -11.68 15.38 3.86
CA ARG A 203 -10.39 16.04 3.67
C ARG A 203 -9.30 15.19 4.30
N TYR A 204 -8.32 14.80 3.51
CA TYR A 204 -7.21 13.97 3.95
C TYR A 204 -5.90 14.41 3.31
N TYR A 205 -4.79 13.99 3.93
CA TYR A 205 -3.47 14.50 3.62
C TYR A 205 -2.49 13.33 3.49
N ASP A 206 -1.62 13.41 2.49
CA ASP A 206 -0.48 12.52 2.34
C ASP A 206 0.81 13.24 2.75
N PRO A 207 1.64 12.64 3.63
CA PRO A 207 2.97 13.15 3.92
C PRO A 207 3.79 13.32 2.64
N VAL A 208 4.60 14.37 2.58
CA VAL A 208 5.52 14.62 1.46
C VAL A 208 6.96 14.75 1.95
N GLY A 209 7.89 14.68 1.00
CA GLY A 209 9.32 14.80 1.27
C GLY A 209 9.80 16.25 1.41
N PRO A 210 11.10 16.45 1.70
CA PRO A 210 11.71 17.77 1.96
C PRO A 210 11.65 18.76 0.78
N GLU A 211 11.16 18.31 -0.36
CA GLU A 211 11.22 19.05 -1.62
C GLU A 211 10.11 20.10 -1.70
N LEU A 212 9.15 20.02 -0.77
CA LEU A 212 8.02 20.90 -0.64
C LEU A 212 8.09 21.64 0.70
N VAL A 213 7.59 22.87 0.71
CA VAL A 213 7.55 23.73 1.92
C VAL A 213 6.57 23.19 2.97
N GLN A 214 5.54 22.49 2.52
CA GLN A 214 4.53 21.88 3.38
C GLN A 214 4.83 20.40 3.60
N ASP A 215 4.57 19.91 4.82
CA ASP A 215 4.89 18.55 5.25
C ASP A 215 3.87 17.49 4.82
N ALA A 216 2.68 17.92 4.41
CA ALA A 216 1.66 17.06 3.83
C ALA A 216 0.84 17.82 2.78
N LEU A 217 0.35 17.10 1.77
CA LEU A 217 -0.51 17.64 0.73
C LEU A 217 -1.94 17.14 0.87
N GLU A 218 -2.89 18.08 0.85
CA GLU A 218 -4.31 17.77 0.74
C GLU A 218 -4.57 17.01 -0.55
N GLN A 219 -5.36 15.95 -0.44
CA GLN A 219 -5.72 15.09 -1.55
C GLN A 219 -7.14 15.40 -2.05
N ASP A 220 -7.48 14.81 -3.21
CA ASP A 220 -8.76 15.07 -3.87
C ASP A 220 -9.97 14.73 -2.98
N GLY A 221 -10.94 15.64 -2.96
CA GLY A 221 -12.24 15.44 -2.33
C GLY A 221 -13.13 14.45 -3.10
N PHE A 222 -14.44 14.61 -2.95
CA PHE A 222 -15.42 13.83 -3.71
C PHE A 222 -15.19 13.96 -5.22
N SER A 223 -15.15 12.82 -5.92
CA SER A 223 -15.10 12.80 -7.38
C SER A 223 -16.01 11.72 -7.98
N LEU A 224 -16.54 12.02 -9.17
CA LEU A 224 -17.42 11.13 -9.93
C LEU A 224 -16.81 10.85 -11.30
N ALA A 225 -16.70 9.56 -11.65
CA ALA A 225 -16.16 9.12 -12.93
C ALA A 225 -17.17 8.22 -13.65
N LEU A 226 -17.34 8.46 -14.96
CA LEU A 226 -18.08 7.60 -15.87
C LEU A 226 -17.10 6.90 -16.81
N ARG A 227 -17.19 5.58 -16.94
CA ARG A 227 -16.39 4.79 -17.87
C ARG A 227 -17.29 4.01 -18.81
N LEU A 228 -17.06 4.17 -20.11
CA LEU A 228 -17.72 3.43 -21.18
C LEU A 228 -16.69 2.55 -21.88
N THR A 229 -16.98 1.25 -22.00
CA THR A 229 -16.19 0.31 -22.81
C THR A 229 -17.03 -0.13 -24.00
N VAL A 230 -16.46 -0.08 -25.21
CA VAL A 230 -17.11 -0.56 -26.44
C VAL A 230 -16.25 -1.67 -27.05
N GLY A 231 -16.78 -2.90 -27.02
CA GLY A 231 -16.23 -4.05 -27.72
C GLY A 231 -16.52 -3.99 -29.22
N ARG A 232 -15.61 -4.55 -30.02
CA ARG A 232 -15.82 -4.77 -31.46
C ARG A 232 -16.59 -6.06 -31.72
#